data_AF-A0A7K0WW98-F1
#
_entry.id   AF-A0A7K0WW98-F1
#
_cell.length_a   1.000
_cell.length_b   1.000
_cell.length_c   1.000
_cell.angle_alpha   90.00
_cell.angle_beta   90.00
_cell.angle_gamma   90.00
#
_symmetry.space_group_name_H-M   'P 1'
#
loop_
_entity.id
_entity.type
_entity.pdbx_description
1 polymer ?
#
loop_
_entity_poly.entity_id
_entity_poly.type
_entity_poly.pdbx_seq_one_letter_code
_entity_poly.pdbx_strand_id
1 'polypeptide(L)'
;MRDRARVCGPTGPPVVRQAAGTTPAPPPSEDREDHLVDNAKQDATRERVEAALVGPLAALGLDVEAVELTPAGKRRVLRVAVDKDGGVSLDDVAEATREVDRVLEEGDAMGEHPYTLEVTSRGVDRPLVAPRHWRRNADRLVKVTLEPPLTGEVTGRIIDCDEDADGGGVRLDVDGEVRRIAYADVKKALVQIEFNRRPQATEPGEDGQGDDEPDALDEHDTEIDEDGEDR
;
A
#
# COMPACT_ATOMS: atom_id res chain seq x y z
N MET A 1 -51.99 60.61 -31.09
CA MET A 1 -50.62 60.06 -31.08
C MET A 1 -49.98 60.38 -29.74
N ARG A 2 -49.76 59.35 -28.93
CA ARG A 2 -48.85 59.23 -27.76
C ARG A 2 -49.19 60.07 -26.51
N ASP A 3 -49.88 59.49 -25.53
CA ASP A 3 -49.36 58.68 -24.40
C ASP A 3 -48.37 59.44 -23.48
N ARG A 4 -48.82 59.77 -22.26
CA ARG A 4 -47.92 60.09 -21.14
C ARG A 4 -48.38 59.34 -19.89
N ALA A 5 -47.50 58.43 -19.50
CA ALA A 5 -47.63 57.43 -18.47
C ALA A 5 -47.68 58.02 -17.05
N ARG A 6 -48.43 57.31 -16.20
CA ARG A 6 -48.39 57.41 -14.74
C ARG A 6 -47.08 56.79 -14.24
N VAL A 7 -46.35 57.49 -13.38
CA VAL A 7 -45.26 56.94 -12.57
C VAL A 7 -45.83 56.52 -11.22
N CYS A 8 -45.77 55.22 -10.93
CA CYS A 8 -46.06 54.61 -9.65
C CYS A 8 -44.71 54.29 -9.00
N GLY A 9 -44.45 54.81 -7.79
CA GLY A 9 -43.24 54.50 -7.02
C GLY A 9 -43.42 53.21 -6.21
N PRO A 10 -42.36 52.42 -5.97
CA PRO A 10 -42.41 51.34 -5.01
C PRO A 10 -41.86 51.77 -3.64
N THR A 11 -42.69 51.61 -2.61
CA THR A 11 -42.35 51.65 -1.19
C THR A 11 -41.51 50.42 -0.84
N GLY A 12 -40.26 50.61 -0.42
CA GLY A 12 -39.40 49.54 0.10
C GLY A 12 -39.70 49.22 1.58
N PRO A 13 -39.59 47.95 2.02
CA PRO A 13 -39.81 47.56 3.42
C PRO A 13 -38.60 47.92 4.32
N PRO A 14 -38.77 47.95 5.66
CA PRO A 14 -37.76 48.46 6.58
C PRO A 14 -36.55 47.51 6.73
N VAL A 15 -35.36 48.11 6.84
CA VAL A 15 -34.09 47.43 7.12
C VAL A 15 -34.07 46.96 8.59
N VAL A 16 -33.98 45.65 8.79
CA VAL A 16 -33.75 45.02 10.10
C VAL A 16 -32.27 45.17 10.46
N ARG A 17 -31.97 45.82 11.59
CA ARG A 17 -30.61 45.90 12.16
C ARG A 17 -30.20 44.54 12.72
N GLN A 18 -29.05 44.03 12.27
CA GLN A 18 -28.42 42.84 12.85
C GLN A 18 -27.83 43.16 14.24
N ALA A 19 -28.12 42.32 15.22
CA ALA A 19 -27.52 42.34 16.54
C ALA A 19 -26.07 41.81 16.47
N ALA A 20 -25.17 42.44 17.23
CA ALA A 20 -23.79 42.02 17.38
C ALA A 20 -23.71 40.60 17.96
N GLY A 21 -22.94 39.73 17.30
CA GLY A 21 -22.65 38.38 17.78
C GLY A 21 -21.95 38.43 19.13
N THR A 22 -22.56 37.77 20.12
CA THR A 22 -21.85 37.34 21.34
C THR A 22 -20.78 36.35 20.92
N THR A 23 -19.52 36.68 21.18
CA THR A 23 -18.44 35.67 21.17
C THR A 23 -18.74 34.72 22.34
N PRO A 24 -18.96 33.42 22.12
CA PRO A 24 -19.18 32.50 23.22
C PRO A 24 -17.93 32.49 24.11
N ALA A 25 -18.14 32.59 25.43
CA ALA A 25 -17.07 32.39 26.40
C ALA A 25 -16.38 31.04 26.14
N PRO A 26 -15.05 30.93 26.30
CA PRO A 26 -14.40 29.63 26.25
C PRO A 26 -15.05 28.71 27.30
N PRO A 27 -15.21 27.41 27.01
CA PRO A 27 -15.88 26.48 27.92
C PRO A 27 -15.15 26.42 29.29
N PRO A 28 -15.87 26.09 30.38
CA PRO A 28 -15.30 25.99 31.71
C PRO A 28 -14.17 24.95 31.76
N SER A 29 -13.25 25.12 32.71
CA SER A 29 -12.01 24.32 32.85
C SER A 29 -12.24 22.81 33.01
N GLU A 30 -13.43 22.38 33.40
CA GLU A 30 -13.79 20.97 33.64
C GLU A 30 -13.81 20.15 32.33
N ASP A 31 -14.19 20.74 31.19
CA ASP A 31 -14.16 20.06 29.87
C ASP A 31 -12.71 19.72 29.44
N ARG A 32 -11.70 20.47 29.90
CA ARG A 32 -10.30 20.25 29.51
C ARG A 32 -9.66 19.06 30.21
N GLU A 33 -10.08 18.76 31.44
CA GLU A 33 -9.54 17.64 32.22
C GLU A 33 -10.10 16.32 31.69
N ASP A 34 -11.39 16.26 31.38
CA ASP A 34 -12.07 15.06 30.84
C ASP A 34 -11.46 14.63 29.49
N HIS A 35 -11.28 15.59 28.56
CA HIS A 35 -10.65 15.34 27.26
C HIS A 35 -9.18 14.90 27.36
N LEU A 36 -8.45 15.28 28.40
CA LEU A 36 -7.06 14.85 28.59
C LEU A 36 -6.98 13.39 29.01
N VAL A 37 -7.89 12.97 29.90
CA VAL A 37 -8.00 11.58 30.38
C VAL A 37 -8.45 10.65 29.26
N ASP A 38 -9.38 11.11 28.41
CA ASP A 38 -9.83 10.36 27.23
C ASP A 38 -8.68 10.13 26.23
N ASN A 39 -7.89 11.16 25.92
CA ASN A 39 -6.75 11.02 25.01
C ASN A 39 -5.68 10.06 25.56
N ALA A 40 -5.34 10.15 26.85
CA ALA A 40 -4.37 9.25 27.47
C ALA A 40 -4.84 7.78 27.46
N LYS A 41 -6.14 7.55 27.65
CA LYS A 41 -6.74 6.22 27.58
C LYS A 41 -6.77 5.69 26.13
N GLN A 42 -6.99 6.57 25.15
CA GLN A 42 -6.88 6.22 23.74
C GLN A 42 -5.45 5.87 23.34
N ASP A 43 -4.45 6.61 23.81
CA ASP A 43 -3.04 6.33 23.55
C ASP A 43 -2.62 4.97 24.11
N ALA A 44 -2.98 4.67 25.36
CA ALA A 44 -2.70 3.36 25.96
C ALA A 44 -3.41 2.19 25.25
N THR A 45 -4.61 2.44 24.71
CA THR A 45 -5.35 1.46 23.91
C THR A 45 -4.66 1.24 22.56
N ARG A 46 -4.28 2.32 21.88
CA ARG A 46 -3.55 2.30 20.62
C ARG A 46 -2.24 1.51 20.76
N GLU A 47 -1.43 1.83 21.76
CA GLU A 47 -0.13 1.17 21.98
C GLU A 47 -0.30 -0.34 22.20
N ARG A 48 -1.33 -0.74 22.96
CA ARG A 48 -1.65 -2.16 23.16
C ARG A 48 -2.07 -2.85 21.87
N VAL A 49 -2.91 -2.19 21.06
CA VAL A 49 -3.32 -2.70 19.75
C VAL A 49 -2.12 -2.84 18.83
N GLU A 50 -1.28 -1.81 18.72
CA GLU A 50 -0.08 -1.81 17.90
C GLU A 50 0.84 -2.98 18.27
N ALA A 51 1.16 -3.13 19.57
CA ALA A 51 1.98 -4.24 20.06
C ALA A 51 1.39 -5.63 19.76
N ALA A 52 0.06 -5.77 19.81
CA ALA A 52 -0.61 -7.03 19.50
C ALA A 52 -0.59 -7.38 18.01
N LEU A 53 -0.56 -6.37 17.13
CA LEU A 53 -0.63 -6.54 15.68
C LEU A 53 0.73 -6.79 15.01
N VAL A 54 1.83 -6.29 15.59
CA VAL A 54 3.18 -6.40 14.99
C VAL A 54 3.55 -7.85 14.64
N GLY A 55 3.42 -8.79 15.58
CA GLY A 55 3.81 -10.18 15.36
C GLY A 55 2.95 -10.90 14.29
N PRO A 56 1.62 -10.90 14.43
CA PRO A 56 0.71 -11.52 13.46
C PRO A 56 0.85 -10.96 12.03
N LEU A 57 0.95 -9.64 11.87
CA LEU A 57 1.11 -9.03 10.55
C LEU A 57 2.50 -9.29 9.96
N ALA A 58 3.56 -9.32 10.79
CA ALA A 58 4.90 -9.71 10.33
C ALA A 58 4.94 -11.15 9.79
N ALA A 59 4.12 -12.06 10.33
CA ALA A 59 4.00 -13.43 9.81
C ALA A 59 3.39 -13.48 8.39
N LEU A 60 2.65 -12.46 7.98
CA LEU A 60 2.15 -12.26 6.61
C LEU A 60 3.16 -11.49 5.72
N GLY A 61 4.31 -11.11 6.27
CA GLY A 61 5.30 -10.26 5.60
C GLY A 61 4.83 -8.82 5.47
N LEU A 62 4.04 -8.32 6.42
CA LEU A 62 3.55 -6.95 6.50
C LEU A 62 4.07 -6.28 7.76
N ASP A 63 4.48 -5.02 7.63
CA ASP A 63 4.91 -4.18 8.73
C ASP A 63 3.78 -3.25 9.18
N VAL A 64 3.65 -3.05 10.50
CA VAL A 64 2.71 -2.06 11.07
C VAL A 64 3.39 -0.69 11.06
N GLU A 65 2.90 0.21 10.22
CA GLU A 65 3.47 1.56 10.08
C GLU A 65 2.81 2.56 11.03
N ALA A 66 1.50 2.47 11.19
CA ALA A 66 0.75 3.37 12.06
C ALA A 66 -0.54 2.73 12.55
N VAL A 67 -0.89 3.00 13.80
CA VAL A 67 -2.20 2.72 14.37
C VAL A 67 -2.79 4.03 14.87
N GLU A 68 -3.99 4.38 14.44
CA GLU A 68 -4.69 5.57 14.90
C GLU A 68 -6.06 5.18 15.45
N LEU A 69 -6.43 5.75 16.59
CA LEU A 69 -7.74 5.58 17.18
C LEU A 69 -8.42 6.94 17.29
N THR A 70 -9.43 7.18 16.45
CA THR A 70 -10.13 8.46 16.39
C THR A 70 -11.57 8.32 16.92
N PRO A 71 -12.04 9.21 17.81
CA PRO A 71 -13.44 9.22 18.21
C PRO A 71 -14.37 9.65 17.06
N ALA A 72 -15.49 8.95 16.90
CA ALA A 72 -16.49 9.19 15.86
C ALA A 72 -17.92 9.09 16.45
N GLY A 73 -18.34 10.16 17.14
CA GLY A 73 -19.62 10.19 17.85
C GLY A 73 -19.66 9.15 18.97
N LYS A 74 -20.56 8.16 18.87
CA LYS A 74 -20.67 7.05 19.83
C LYS A 74 -19.77 5.85 19.52
N ARG A 75 -19.01 5.90 18.42
CA ARG A 75 -18.11 4.84 17.98
C ARG A 75 -16.68 5.38 17.88
N ARG A 76 -15.73 4.50 17.60
CA ARG A 76 -14.35 4.83 17.29
C ARG A 76 -13.99 4.34 15.88
N VAL A 77 -13.04 4.99 15.24
CA VAL A 77 -12.41 4.49 14.01
C VAL A 77 -11.01 4.06 14.36
N LEU A 78 -10.70 2.79 14.17
CA LEU A 78 -9.35 2.23 14.28
C LEU A 78 -8.77 2.16 12.88
N ARG A 79 -7.72 2.94 12.62
CA ARG A 79 -6.97 2.90 11.37
C ARG A 79 -5.66 2.16 11.58
N VAL A 80 -5.40 1.17 10.75
CA VAL A 80 -4.14 0.43 10.73
C VAL A 80 -3.51 0.65 9.36
N ALA A 81 -2.36 1.30 9.33
CA ALA A 81 -1.54 1.43 8.14
C ALA A 81 -0.50 0.31 8.12
N VAL A 82 -0.46 -0.45 7.03
CA VAL A 82 0.51 -1.52 6.80
C VAL A 82 1.43 -1.20 5.62
N ASP A 83 2.64 -1.77 5.62
CA ASP A 83 3.59 -1.68 4.52
C ASP A 83 4.27 -3.02 4.25
N LYS A 84 4.92 -3.14 3.10
CA LYS A 84 5.69 -4.31 2.68
C LYS A 84 6.72 -3.91 1.64
N ASP A 85 7.87 -4.58 1.65
CA ASP A 85 8.86 -4.43 0.59
C ASP A 85 8.25 -4.76 -0.78
N GLY A 86 8.26 -3.79 -1.69
CA GLY A 86 7.61 -3.91 -3.00
C GLY A 86 6.14 -3.49 -3.02
N GLY A 87 5.62 -2.94 -1.93
CA GLY A 87 4.26 -2.41 -1.81
C GLY A 87 3.22 -3.47 -1.42
N VAL A 88 2.08 -2.98 -0.92
CA VAL A 88 0.98 -3.81 -0.39
C VAL A 88 -0.11 -3.94 -1.45
N SER A 89 -0.54 -5.17 -1.74
CA SER A 89 -1.66 -5.45 -2.64
C SER A 89 -3.02 -5.44 -1.92
N LEU A 90 -4.14 -5.49 -2.65
CA LEU A 90 -5.48 -5.55 -2.06
C LEU A 90 -5.74 -6.89 -1.39
N ASP A 91 -5.15 -7.97 -1.90
CA ASP A 91 -5.16 -9.26 -1.23
C ASP A 91 -4.40 -9.18 0.10
N ASP A 92 -3.22 -8.55 0.12
CA ASP A 92 -2.47 -8.33 1.36
C ASP A 92 -3.29 -7.48 2.35
N VAL A 93 -3.97 -6.41 1.89
CA VAL A 93 -4.88 -5.63 2.76
C VAL A 93 -6.06 -6.47 3.24
N ALA A 94 -6.63 -7.34 2.41
CA ALA A 94 -7.73 -8.20 2.81
C ALA A 94 -7.30 -9.26 3.83
N GLU A 95 -6.12 -9.85 3.65
CA GLU A 95 -5.52 -10.78 4.61
C GLU A 95 -5.15 -10.07 5.91
N ALA A 96 -4.53 -8.90 5.83
CA ALA A 96 -4.26 -8.04 6.97
C ALA A 96 -5.54 -7.69 7.73
N THR A 97 -6.62 -7.34 7.02
CA THR A 97 -7.92 -7.02 7.66
C THR A 97 -8.47 -8.21 8.44
N ARG A 98 -8.44 -9.41 7.85
CA ARG A 98 -8.90 -10.64 8.53
C ARG A 98 -8.04 -10.96 9.74
N GLU A 99 -6.73 -10.81 9.62
CA GLU A 99 -5.80 -11.11 10.71
C GLU A 99 -5.90 -10.09 11.84
N VAL A 100 -6.04 -8.79 11.51
CA VAL A 100 -6.30 -7.73 12.49
C VAL A 100 -7.62 -8.00 13.20
N ASP A 101 -8.71 -8.28 12.49
CA ASP A 101 -9.99 -8.63 13.10
C ASP A 101 -9.84 -9.84 14.05
N ARG A 102 -9.16 -10.90 13.61
CA ARG A 102 -8.90 -12.10 14.43
C ARG A 102 -8.18 -11.74 15.73
N VAL A 103 -7.09 -10.99 15.64
CA VAL A 103 -6.28 -10.59 16.81
C VAL A 103 -7.08 -9.69 17.76
N LEU A 104 -7.88 -8.77 17.22
CA LEU A 104 -8.70 -7.86 18.02
C LEU A 104 -9.91 -8.54 18.67
N GLU A 105 -10.46 -9.60 18.08
CA GLU A 105 -11.56 -10.37 18.67
C GLU A 105 -11.04 -11.37 19.72
N GLU A 106 -9.85 -11.95 19.52
CA GLU A 106 -9.22 -12.85 20.50
C GLU A 106 -8.62 -12.08 21.70
N GLY A 107 -8.15 -10.85 21.46
CA GLY A 107 -7.57 -9.99 22.49
C GLY A 107 -8.56 -8.96 23.03
N ASP A 108 -8.59 -8.73 24.34
CA ASP A 108 -9.35 -7.62 24.94
C ASP A 108 -8.64 -6.25 24.73
N ALA A 109 -8.12 -6.02 23.53
CA ALA A 109 -7.31 -4.84 23.21
C ALA A 109 -8.19 -3.59 23.00
N MET A 110 -9.40 -3.77 22.44
CA MET A 110 -10.32 -2.67 22.12
C MET A 110 -11.32 -2.34 23.25
N GLY A 111 -11.54 -3.26 24.20
CA GLY A 111 -12.54 -3.11 25.25
C GLY A 111 -13.98 -3.00 24.71
N GLU A 112 -14.91 -2.51 25.53
CA GLU A 112 -16.36 -2.64 25.28
C GLU A 112 -16.96 -1.67 24.23
N HIS A 113 -16.24 -0.61 23.81
CA HIS A 113 -16.85 0.39 22.92
C HIS A 113 -16.78 -0.02 21.45
N PRO A 114 -17.89 0.10 20.70
CA PRO A 114 -17.94 -0.28 19.28
C PRO A 114 -16.98 0.56 18.43
N TYR A 115 -16.37 -0.08 17.44
CA TYR A 115 -15.44 0.56 16.52
C TYR A 115 -15.74 0.20 15.06
N THR A 116 -15.08 0.89 14.15
CA THR A 116 -14.96 0.57 12.73
C THR A 116 -13.47 0.38 12.43
N LEU A 117 -13.11 -0.75 11.83
CA LEU A 117 -11.74 -1.01 11.37
C LEU A 117 -11.55 -0.48 9.95
N GLU A 118 -10.46 0.25 9.74
CA GLU A 118 -9.96 0.65 8.42
C GLU A 118 -8.50 0.20 8.31
N VAL A 119 -8.23 -0.78 7.42
CA VAL A 119 -6.85 -1.18 7.09
C VAL A 119 -6.46 -0.57 5.77
N THR A 120 -5.30 0.09 5.74
CA THR A 120 -4.80 0.80 4.56
C THR A 120 -3.32 0.51 4.36
N SER A 121 -2.83 0.59 3.12
CA SER A 121 -1.40 0.55 2.85
C SER A 121 -0.80 1.95 2.96
N ARG A 122 0.46 2.07 3.42
CA ARG A 122 1.25 3.28 3.18
C ARG A 122 1.40 3.44 1.66
N GLY A 123 0.80 4.47 1.09
CA GLY A 123 0.62 4.58 -0.36
C GLY A 123 1.93 4.46 -1.17
N VAL A 124 1.81 4.06 -2.44
CA VAL A 124 2.83 4.10 -3.51
C VAL A 124 3.24 5.54 -3.91
N ASP A 125 3.10 6.50 -3.00
CA ASP A 125 3.03 7.94 -3.27
C ASP A 125 4.38 8.59 -3.50
N ARG A 126 5.49 7.87 -3.37
CA ARG A 126 6.81 8.44 -3.59
C ARG A 126 7.16 8.47 -5.08
N PRO A 127 7.28 9.65 -5.71
CA PRO A 127 7.52 9.71 -7.13
C PRO A 127 8.94 9.26 -7.50
N LEU A 128 9.07 8.64 -8.67
CA LEU A 128 10.35 8.26 -9.27
C LEU A 128 11.02 9.51 -9.87
N VAL A 129 11.81 10.21 -9.06
CA VAL A 129 12.47 11.47 -9.48
C VAL A 129 13.86 11.26 -10.11
N ALA A 130 14.68 10.34 -9.59
CA ALA A 130 16.07 10.16 -10.04
C ALA A 130 16.25 8.83 -10.80
N PRO A 131 17.22 8.72 -11.74
CA PRO A 131 17.46 7.49 -12.52
C PRO A 131 17.60 6.23 -11.64
N ARG A 132 18.29 6.35 -10.49
CA ARG A 132 18.41 5.28 -9.49
C ARG A 132 17.07 4.75 -8.96
N HIS A 133 16.03 5.59 -8.89
CA HIS A 133 14.70 5.17 -8.45
C HIS A 133 14.06 4.27 -9.50
N TRP A 134 14.19 4.62 -10.79
CA TRP A 134 13.69 3.82 -11.90
C TRP A 134 14.37 2.46 -11.96
N ARG A 135 15.70 2.41 -11.83
CA ARG A 135 16.44 1.14 -11.79
C ARG A 135 16.00 0.20 -10.67
N ARG A 136 15.75 0.74 -9.46
CA ARG A 136 15.27 -0.07 -8.32
C ARG A 136 13.85 -0.61 -8.51
N ASN A 137 13.10 -0.04 -9.44
CA ASN A 137 11.73 -0.44 -9.75
C ASN A 137 11.65 -1.09 -11.15
N ALA A 138 12.74 -1.68 -11.64
CA ALA A 138 12.71 -2.50 -12.84
C ALA A 138 11.62 -3.58 -12.72
N ASP A 139 10.97 -3.89 -13.84
CA ASP A 139 9.83 -4.82 -13.90
C ASP A 139 8.60 -4.42 -13.05
N ARG A 140 8.49 -3.16 -12.62
CA ARG A 140 7.27 -2.64 -11.99
C ARG A 140 6.44 -1.86 -12.99
N LEU A 141 5.12 -1.96 -12.89
CA LEU A 141 4.21 -1.03 -13.56
C LEU A 141 4.33 0.36 -12.95
N VAL A 142 4.43 1.36 -13.80
CA VAL A 142 4.51 2.76 -13.41
C VAL A 142 3.53 3.56 -14.26
N LYS A 143 2.89 4.53 -13.61
CA LYS A 143 2.11 5.58 -14.25
C LYS A 143 2.94 6.85 -14.30
N VAL A 144 3.21 7.32 -15.51
CA VAL A 144 3.97 8.53 -15.80
C VAL A 144 3.02 9.60 -16.30
N THR A 145 2.98 10.74 -15.61
CA THR A 145 2.40 11.98 -16.11
C THR A 145 3.49 12.76 -16.86
N LEU A 146 3.21 13.14 -18.10
CA LEU A 146 4.17 13.85 -18.96
C LEU A 146 4.20 15.37 -18.68
N GLU A 147 5.37 15.98 -18.88
CA GLU A 147 5.59 17.43 -18.81
C GLU A 147 5.26 18.10 -20.16
N PRO A 148 4.65 19.31 -20.19
CA PRO A 148 4.37 20.03 -21.43
C PRO A 148 5.65 20.27 -22.26
N PRO A 149 5.58 20.21 -23.61
CA PRO A 149 4.38 20.23 -24.46
C PRO A 149 3.71 18.86 -24.67
N LEU A 150 4.32 17.78 -24.17
CA LEU A 150 3.71 16.45 -24.18
C LEU A 150 2.54 16.43 -23.19
N THR A 151 1.36 16.01 -23.64
CA THR A 151 0.17 15.92 -22.78
C THR A 151 -0.32 14.49 -22.71
N GLY A 152 -0.65 14.04 -21.50
CA GLY A 152 -1.20 12.71 -21.24
C GLY A 152 -0.51 11.99 -20.10
N GLU A 153 -0.98 10.77 -19.88
CA GLU A 153 -0.42 9.81 -18.93
C GLU A 153 -0.07 8.53 -19.68
N VAL A 154 1.03 7.91 -19.31
CA VAL A 154 1.47 6.62 -19.84
C VAL A 154 1.58 5.66 -18.68
N THR A 155 0.89 4.53 -18.76
CA THR A 155 1.02 3.44 -17.79
C THR A 155 1.73 2.30 -18.49
N GLY A 156 2.85 1.85 -17.93
CA GLY A 156 3.64 0.78 -18.54
C GLY A 156 4.69 0.20 -17.59
N ARG A 157 5.18 -0.99 -17.91
CA ARG A 157 6.13 -1.75 -17.10
C ARG A 157 7.56 -1.34 -17.42
N ILE A 158 8.38 -1.08 -16.41
CA ILE A 158 9.77 -0.66 -16.61
C ILE A 158 10.59 -1.83 -17.18
N ILE A 159 11.00 -1.73 -18.44
CA ILE A 159 11.84 -2.74 -19.12
C ILE A 159 13.32 -2.41 -18.92
N ASP A 160 13.69 -1.15 -19.10
CA ASP A 160 15.08 -0.71 -18.97
C ASP A 160 15.19 0.79 -18.65
N CYS A 161 16.34 1.20 -18.11
CA CYS A 161 16.67 2.55 -17.71
C CYS A 161 18.04 2.95 -18.24
N ASP A 162 18.09 3.95 -19.12
CA ASP A 162 19.32 4.46 -19.71
C ASP A 162 19.82 5.69 -18.93
N GLU A 163 21.12 5.70 -18.60
CA GLU A 163 21.83 6.86 -18.05
C GLU A 163 22.78 7.45 -19.10
N ASP A 164 22.26 7.73 -20.29
CA ASP A 164 23.06 8.38 -21.33
C ASP A 164 23.36 9.85 -20.99
N ALA A 165 24.50 10.33 -21.49
CA ALA A 165 24.98 11.71 -21.31
C ALA A 165 24.01 12.78 -21.85
N ASP A 166 23.08 12.41 -22.75
CA ASP A 166 22.06 13.29 -23.35
C ASP A 166 20.76 13.38 -22.53
N GLY A 167 20.80 13.07 -21.23
CA GLY A 167 19.67 13.28 -20.30
C GLY A 167 18.90 12.01 -19.92
N GLY A 168 19.28 10.84 -20.45
CA GLY A 168 18.75 9.53 -20.07
C GLY A 168 17.24 9.35 -20.29
N GLY A 169 16.75 8.15 -19.98
CA GLY A 169 15.31 7.87 -20.09
C GLY A 169 14.95 6.48 -19.62
N VAL A 170 13.65 6.21 -19.61
CA VAL A 170 13.09 4.90 -19.28
C VAL A 170 12.40 4.31 -20.49
N ARG A 171 12.53 2.99 -20.68
CA ARG A 171 11.74 2.22 -21.64
C ARG A 171 10.64 1.49 -20.90
N LEU A 172 9.39 1.80 -21.25
CA LEU A 172 8.19 1.19 -20.70
C LEU A 172 7.56 0.25 -21.71
N ASP A 173 7.13 -0.92 -21.26
CA ASP A 173 6.19 -1.77 -22.00
C ASP A 173 4.77 -1.25 -21.76
N VAL A 174 4.12 -0.75 -22.81
CA VAL A 174 2.75 -0.26 -22.80
C VAL A 174 1.94 -1.19 -23.70
N ASP A 175 1.23 -2.14 -23.10
CA ASP A 175 0.38 -3.10 -23.81
C ASP A 175 1.11 -3.89 -24.92
N GLY A 176 2.39 -4.22 -24.73
CA GLY A 176 3.24 -4.93 -25.68
C GLY A 176 4.04 -4.03 -26.63
N GLU A 177 3.85 -2.71 -26.57
CA GLU A 177 4.62 -1.73 -27.32
C GLU A 177 5.67 -1.05 -26.43
N VAL A 178 6.93 -1.13 -26.85
CA VAL A 178 8.04 -0.48 -26.12
C VAL A 178 8.05 1.01 -26.42
N ARG A 179 7.79 1.81 -25.38
CA ARG A 179 7.80 3.27 -25.45
C ARG A 179 8.95 3.85 -24.63
N ARG A 180 9.79 4.66 -25.26
CA ARG A 180 10.84 5.44 -24.57
C ARG A 180 10.27 6.77 -24.07
N ILE A 181 10.54 7.11 -22.81
CA ILE A 181 10.23 8.41 -22.19
C ILE A 181 11.52 9.00 -21.63
N ALA A 182 11.88 10.22 -22.03
CA ALA A 182 13.04 10.91 -21.45
C ALA A 182 12.72 11.35 -20.03
N TYR A 183 13.71 11.35 -19.13
CA TYR A 183 13.48 11.79 -17.74
C TYR A 183 13.03 13.26 -17.65
N ALA A 184 13.46 14.10 -18.60
CA ALA A 184 13.04 15.50 -18.69
C ALA A 184 11.55 15.67 -19.04
N ASP A 185 10.95 14.69 -19.71
CA ASP A 185 9.53 14.70 -20.08
C ASP A 185 8.64 14.16 -18.96
N VAL A 186 9.20 13.75 -17.82
CA VAL A 186 8.46 13.22 -16.68
C VAL A 186 8.12 14.34 -15.70
N LYS A 187 6.83 14.67 -15.62
CA LYS A 187 6.31 15.56 -14.57
C LYS A 187 6.19 14.86 -13.23
N LYS A 188 5.65 13.65 -13.25
CA LYS A 188 5.42 12.81 -12.06
C LYS A 188 5.38 11.34 -12.50
N ALA A 189 6.06 10.46 -11.79
CA ALA A 189 5.98 9.03 -12.04
C ALA A 189 5.72 8.29 -10.73
N LEU A 190 4.70 7.45 -10.71
CA LEU A 190 4.29 6.68 -9.54
C LEU A 190 4.23 5.20 -9.90
N VAL A 191 4.82 4.35 -9.06
CA VAL A 191 4.67 2.90 -9.18
C VAL A 191 3.21 2.54 -8.99
N GLN A 192 2.66 1.76 -9.90
CA GLN A 192 1.31 1.23 -9.80
C GLN A 192 1.35 -0.13 -9.12
N ILE A 193 0.29 -0.41 -8.38
CA ILE A 193 0.09 -1.71 -7.76
C ILE A 193 -0.55 -2.62 -8.82
N GLU A 194 0.11 -3.74 -9.12
CA GLU A 194 -0.44 -4.76 -10.01
C GLU A 194 -0.95 -5.93 -9.19
N PHE A 195 -2.26 -6.17 -9.27
CA PHE A 195 -2.90 -7.36 -8.73
C PHE A 195 -2.76 -8.51 -9.72
N ASN A 196 -1.54 -8.92 -10.03
CA ASN A 196 -1.30 -10.14 -10.79
C ASN A 196 -0.42 -11.07 -9.97
N ARG A 197 -1.08 -11.99 -9.25
CA ARG A 197 -0.42 -13.15 -8.66
C ARG A 197 0.09 -14.03 -9.81
N ARG A 198 1.36 -13.90 -10.17
CA ARG A 198 2.12 -15.01 -10.74
C ARG A 198 2.98 -15.58 -9.62
N PRO A 199 2.88 -16.89 -9.30
CA PRO A 199 3.90 -17.51 -8.48
C PRO A 199 5.22 -17.30 -9.22
N GLN A 200 6.19 -16.72 -8.54
CA GLN A 200 7.59 -16.76 -8.97
C GLN A 200 7.90 -18.24 -9.14
N ALA A 201 7.95 -18.71 -10.40
CA ALA A 201 8.44 -20.03 -10.70
C ALA A 201 9.91 -20.01 -10.34
N THR A 202 10.25 -20.57 -9.18
CA THR A 202 11.60 -20.99 -8.87
C THR A 202 12.08 -21.82 -10.05
N GLU A 203 13.10 -21.33 -10.74
CA GLU A 203 13.65 -22.06 -11.88
C GLU A 203 14.07 -23.46 -11.41
N PRO A 204 13.65 -24.54 -12.08
CA PRO A 204 14.25 -25.84 -11.84
C PRO A 204 15.72 -25.73 -12.24
N GLY A 205 16.61 -25.84 -11.26
CA GLY A 205 18.04 -25.86 -11.50
C GLY A 205 18.37 -26.91 -12.56
N GLU A 206 19.10 -26.47 -13.58
CA GLU A 206 19.76 -27.34 -14.55
C GLU A 206 20.80 -28.20 -13.81
N ASP A 207 20.45 -29.43 -13.44
CA ASP A 207 21.40 -30.48 -13.09
C ASP A 207 21.74 -31.32 -14.32
N GLY A 208 22.52 -30.70 -15.21
CA GLY A 208 23.20 -31.38 -16.30
C GLY A 208 24.71 -31.37 -16.09
N GLN A 209 25.25 -32.37 -15.38
CA GLN A 209 26.59 -32.90 -15.67
C GLN A 209 26.73 -34.29 -15.06
N GLY A 210 26.71 -35.30 -15.93
CA GLY A 210 27.30 -36.60 -15.60
C GLY A 210 28.81 -36.47 -15.61
N ASP A 211 29.45 -37.09 -14.62
CA ASP A 211 30.80 -37.60 -14.72
C ASP A 211 30.78 -38.98 -14.04
N ASP A 212 30.69 -40.01 -14.89
CA ASP A 212 31.02 -41.39 -14.56
C ASP A 212 32.47 -41.44 -14.06
N GLU A 213 32.66 -41.66 -12.78
CA GLU A 213 33.95 -42.08 -12.21
C GLU A 213 33.85 -43.59 -11.91
N PRO A 214 34.51 -44.48 -12.69
CA PRO A 214 34.60 -45.88 -12.32
C PRO A 214 35.77 -46.05 -11.34
N ASP A 215 35.47 -46.11 -10.04
CA ASP A 215 36.44 -46.57 -9.07
C ASP A 215 36.43 -48.11 -9.01
N ALA A 216 37.63 -48.65 -9.12
CA ALA A 216 37.90 -50.08 -9.17
C ALA A 216 38.03 -50.67 -7.76
N LEU A 217 38.09 -52.01 -7.72
CA LEU A 217 38.39 -52.89 -6.58
C LEU A 217 37.15 -53.19 -5.71
N ASP A 218 36.81 -54.44 -5.39
CA ASP A 218 37.68 -55.51 -4.95
C ASP A 218 37.02 -56.89 -5.17
N GLU A 219 37.89 -57.86 -5.42
CA GLU A 219 37.57 -59.25 -5.71
C GLU A 219 37.21 -59.96 -4.39
N HIS A 220 36.05 -60.63 -4.31
CA HIS A 220 35.94 -61.77 -3.43
C HIS A 220 35.08 -62.88 -4.04
N ASP A 221 35.82 -63.79 -4.62
CA ASP A 221 35.52 -65.17 -4.91
C ASP A 221 34.97 -65.87 -3.66
N THR A 222 33.85 -66.57 -3.80
CA THR A 222 33.61 -67.83 -3.06
C THR A 222 32.54 -68.63 -3.78
N GLU A 223 33.02 -69.72 -4.36
CA GLU A 223 32.31 -70.85 -4.93
C GLU A 223 31.13 -71.30 -4.04
N ILE A 224 29.97 -71.47 -4.66
CA ILE A 224 28.96 -72.41 -4.17
C ILE A 224 28.63 -73.34 -5.32
N ASP A 225 29.28 -74.50 -5.31
CA ASP A 225 28.94 -75.68 -6.08
C ASP A 225 27.51 -76.12 -5.77
N GLU A 226 26.60 -76.17 -6.74
CA GLU A 226 25.43 -77.08 -6.69
C GLU A 226 25.01 -77.49 -8.12
N ASP A 227 25.81 -78.33 -8.76
CA ASP A 227 25.31 -79.24 -9.80
C ASP A 227 24.93 -80.58 -9.15
N GLY A 228 23.64 -80.91 -9.23
CA GLY A 228 23.22 -82.24 -9.72
C GLY A 228 23.06 -83.39 -8.73
N GLU A 229 21.79 -83.82 -8.63
CA GLU A 229 21.35 -85.22 -8.84
C GLU A 229 21.17 -86.13 -7.62
N ASP A 230 19.90 -86.45 -7.30
CA ASP A 230 19.45 -87.85 -7.31
C ASP A 230 17.90 -87.93 -7.40
N ARG A 231 17.44 -88.49 -8.52
CA ARG A 231 16.22 -89.31 -8.77
C ARG A 231 14.83 -88.87 -8.28
#